data_AF-A0A7I7QL92-F1
#
_entry.id   AF-A0A7I7QL92-F1
#
_cell.length_a   1.000
_cell.length_b   1.000
_cell.length_c   1.000
_cell.angle_alpha   90.00
_cell.angle_beta   90.00
_cell.angle_gamma   90.00
#
_symmetry.space_group_name_H-M   'P 1'
#
loop_
_entity.id
_entity.type
_entity.pdbx_description
1 polymer ?
#
loop_
_entity_poly.entity_id
_entity_poly.type
_entity_poly.pdbx_seq_one_letter_code
_entity_poly.pdbx_strand_id
1 'polypeptide(L)'
;MPTFRYDIAEMSDFVDMIDQSLAEATTHLESAQDTASTVLEHYSGIAATAFTESHQRWQEQAEQHLTALREYRTYVATARDNYADALRANLEMFG
;
A
#
# COMPACT_ATOMS: atom_id res chain seq x y z
N MET A 1 -30.64 15.99 -10.71
CA MET A 1 -29.40 15.88 -9.89
C MET A 1 -28.83 14.51 -10.17
N PRO A 2 -27.56 14.36 -10.60
CA PRO A 2 -26.94 13.05 -10.61
C PRO A 2 -26.84 12.57 -9.16
N THR A 3 -27.45 11.43 -8.86
CA THR A 3 -27.29 10.78 -7.56
C THR A 3 -25.90 10.17 -7.55
N PHE A 4 -24.94 10.84 -6.90
CA PHE A 4 -23.65 10.21 -6.60
C PHE A 4 -23.93 9.07 -5.62
N ARG A 5 -23.94 7.84 -6.14
CA ARG A 5 -24.04 6.63 -5.34
C ARG A 5 -22.64 6.06 -5.25
N TYR A 6 -22.06 6.05 -4.06
CA TYR A 6 -20.84 5.30 -3.81
C TYR A 6 -21.17 3.80 -3.84
N ASP A 7 -20.42 3.06 -4.65
CA ASP A 7 -20.53 1.60 -4.71
C ASP A 7 -19.63 1.00 -3.62
N ILE A 8 -20.27 0.51 -2.56
CA ILE A 8 -19.58 -0.10 -1.41
C ILE A 8 -18.81 -1.36 -1.82
N ALA A 9 -19.28 -2.10 -2.82
CA ALA A 9 -18.60 -3.29 -3.33
C ALA A 9 -17.33 -2.89 -4.06
N GLU A 10 -17.41 -1.91 -4.96
CA GLU A 10 -16.23 -1.40 -5.69
C GLU A 10 -15.18 -0.82 -4.72
N MET A 11 -15.61 -0.12 -3.67
CA MET A 11 -14.69 0.36 -2.62
C MET A 11 -14.04 -0.80 -1.84
N SER A 12 -14.72 -1.94 -1.68
CA SER A 12 -14.16 -3.13 -1.04
C SER A 12 -13.13 -3.80 -1.94
N ASP A 13 -13.47 -4.01 -3.21
CA ASP A 13 -12.56 -4.57 -4.22
C ASP A 13 -11.28 -3.72 -4.34
N PHE A 14 -11.43 -2.39 -4.28
CA PHE A 14 -10.31 -1.47 -4.31
C PHE A 14 -9.39 -1.60 -3.09
N VAL A 15 -9.97 -1.74 -1.89
CA VAL A 15 -9.20 -1.96 -0.65
C VAL A 15 -8.44 -3.29 -0.72
N ASP A 16 -9.09 -4.36 -1.18
CA ASP A 16 -8.48 -5.68 -1.32
C ASP A 16 -7.33 -5.67 -2.34
N MET A 17 -7.51 -4.96 -3.45
CA MET A 17 -6.44 -4.75 -4.44
C MET A 17 -5.23 -4.03 -3.86
N ILE A 18 -5.44 -3.00 -3.02
CA ILE A 18 -4.31 -2.33 -2.34
C ILE A 18 -3.65 -3.26 -1.35
N ASP A 19 -4.40 -4.02 -0.55
CA ASP A 19 -3.84 -4.96 0.42
C ASP A 19 -2.97 -6.02 -0.26
N GLN A 20 -3.41 -6.56 -1.41
CA GLN A 20 -2.60 -7.47 -2.22
C GLN A 20 -1.33 -6.78 -2.74
N SER A 21 -1.47 -5.57 -3.31
CA SER A 21 -0.34 -4.82 -3.87
C SER A 21 0.72 -4.48 -2.80
N LEU A 22 0.28 -4.14 -1.59
CA LEU A 22 1.15 -3.88 -0.44
C LEU A 22 1.92 -5.14 -0.05
N ALA A 23 1.25 -6.29 0.03
CA ALA A 23 1.90 -7.56 0.37
C ALA A 23 2.95 -7.98 -0.67
N GLU A 24 2.62 -7.87 -1.96
CA GLU A 24 3.53 -8.17 -3.06
C GLU A 24 4.74 -7.23 -3.05
N ALA A 25 4.51 -5.92 -2.92
CA ALA A 25 5.58 -4.93 -2.92
C ALA A 25 6.51 -5.08 -1.71
N THR A 26 5.97 -5.33 -0.51
CA THR A 26 6.80 -5.62 0.68
C THR A 26 7.66 -6.85 0.46
N THR A 27 7.10 -7.94 -0.06
CA THR A 27 7.85 -9.17 -0.38
C THR A 27 8.99 -8.90 -1.36
N HIS A 28 8.73 -8.08 -2.40
CA HIS A 28 9.75 -7.72 -3.39
C HIS A 28 10.86 -6.85 -2.81
N LEU A 29 10.54 -5.92 -1.90
CA LEU A 29 11.54 -5.09 -1.22
C LEU A 29 12.44 -5.92 -0.30
N GLU A 30 11.87 -6.85 0.46
CA GLU A 30 12.62 -7.80 1.29
C GLU A 30 13.55 -8.66 0.44
N SER A 31 13.04 -9.23 -0.66
CA SER A 31 13.84 -10.04 -1.58
C SER A 31 14.99 -9.25 -2.23
N ALA A 32 14.75 -7.98 -2.58
CA ALA A 32 15.79 -7.11 -3.11
C ALA A 32 16.86 -6.79 -2.06
N GLN A 33 16.45 -6.55 -0.81
CA GLN A 33 17.36 -6.32 0.32
C GLN A 33 18.25 -7.56 0.57
N ASP A 34 17.68 -8.76 0.56
CA ASP A 34 18.44 -10.00 0.71
C ASP A 34 19.43 -10.20 -0.44
N THR A 35 18.98 -9.96 -1.67
CA THR A 35 19.83 -10.06 -2.86
C THR A 35 21.00 -9.08 -2.80
N ALA A 36 20.75 -7.83 -2.39
CA ALA A 36 21.78 -6.82 -2.23
C ALA A 36 22.80 -7.20 -1.15
N SER A 37 22.33 -7.76 -0.03
CA SER A 37 23.21 -8.29 1.03
C SER A 37 24.13 -9.38 0.48
N THR A 38 23.61 -10.37 -0.25
CA THR A 38 24.40 -11.44 -0.87
C THR A 38 25.43 -10.91 -1.87
N VAL A 39 25.08 -9.91 -2.68
CA VAL A 39 26.04 -9.30 -3.62
C VAL A 39 27.17 -8.59 -2.87
N LEU A 40 26.84 -7.86 -1.80
CA LEU A 40 27.79 -7.10 -0.99
C LEU A 40 28.75 -7.96 -0.17
N GLU A 41 28.41 -9.23 0.12
CA GLU A 41 29.33 -10.17 0.78
C GLU A 41 30.62 -10.40 -0.01
N HIS A 42 30.55 -10.31 -1.34
CA HIS A 42 31.68 -10.57 -2.23
C HIS A 42 32.18 -9.31 -2.94
N TYR A 43 31.57 -8.15 -2.65
CA TYR A 43 31.81 -6.91 -3.36
C TYR A 43 32.27 -5.80 -2.40
N SER A 44 33.46 -5.24 -2.65
CA SER A 44 34.05 -4.22 -1.78
C SER A 44 34.71 -3.08 -2.58
N GLY A 45 35.03 -1.98 -1.88
CA GLY A 45 35.60 -0.78 -2.45
C GLY A 45 34.55 0.31 -2.74
N ILE A 46 34.98 1.39 -3.39
CA ILE A 46 34.18 2.61 -3.60
C ILE A 46 32.87 2.31 -4.32
N ALA A 47 32.88 1.40 -5.28
CA ALA A 47 31.67 1.01 -6.01
C ALA A 47 30.67 0.24 -5.13
N ALA A 48 31.15 -0.58 -4.19
CA ALA A 48 30.30 -1.26 -3.22
C ALA A 48 29.65 -0.25 -2.26
N THR A 49 30.40 0.74 -1.77
CA THR A 49 29.85 1.83 -0.95
C THR A 49 28.77 2.61 -1.70
N ALA A 50 29.04 3.02 -2.94
CA ALA A 50 28.07 3.75 -3.76
C ALA A 50 26.81 2.92 -4.04
N PHE A 51 26.96 1.60 -4.27
CA PHE A 51 25.84 0.69 -4.41
C PHE A 51 25.01 0.61 -3.12
N THR A 52 25.64 0.42 -1.95
CA THR A 52 24.94 0.37 -0.66
C THR A 52 24.14 1.64 -0.39
N GLU A 53 24.75 2.82 -0.61
CA GLU A 53 24.06 4.11 -0.44
C GLU A 53 22.91 4.29 -1.43
N SER A 54 23.06 3.82 -2.67
CA SER A 54 22.00 3.85 -3.67
C SER A 54 20.86 2.91 -3.31
N HIS A 55 21.17 1.69 -2.89
CA HIS A 55 20.19 0.69 -2.49
C HIS A 55 19.42 1.15 -1.24
N GLN A 56 20.10 1.69 -0.23
CA GLN A 56 19.46 2.20 0.97
C GLN A 56 18.46 3.33 0.63
N ARG A 57 18.86 4.30 -0.19
CA ARG A 57 17.96 5.38 -0.62
C ARG A 57 16.76 4.85 -1.40
N TRP A 58 16.96 3.82 -2.24
CA TRP A 58 15.88 3.17 -2.96
C TRP A 58 14.88 2.48 -2.02
N GLN A 59 15.37 1.75 -1.01
CA GLN A 59 14.52 1.12 0.02
C GLN A 59 13.72 2.16 0.82
N GLU A 60 14.37 3.24 1.26
CA GLU A 60 13.72 4.32 2.01
C GLU A 60 12.60 4.99 1.19
N GLN A 61 12.84 5.24 -0.10
CA GLN A 61 11.82 5.80 -1.00
C GLN A 61 10.67 4.82 -1.23
N ALA A 62 10.96 3.53 -1.38
CA ALA A 62 9.93 2.53 -1.55
C ALA A 62 9.03 2.43 -0.31
N GLU A 63 9.61 2.46 0.90
CA GLU A 63 8.83 2.43 2.14
C GLU A 63 7.95 3.68 2.31
N GLN A 64 8.39 4.85 1.83
CA GLN A 64 7.55 6.05 1.79
C GLN A 64 6.34 5.85 0.88
N HIS A 65 6.52 5.22 -0.29
CA HIS A 65 5.41 4.91 -1.18
C HIS A 65 4.44 3.88 -0.60
N LEU A 66 4.96 2.84 0.06
CA LEU A 66 4.11 1.85 0.76
C LEU A 66 3.32 2.50 1.90
N THR A 67 3.94 3.42 2.63
CA THR A 67 3.26 4.19 3.69
C THR A 67 2.10 5.01 3.12
N ALA A 68 2.33 5.76 2.03
CA ALA A 68 1.28 6.54 1.37
C ALA A 68 0.14 5.65 0.84
N LEU A 69 0.45 4.46 0.31
CA LEU A 69 -0.56 3.49 -0.12
C LEU A 69 -1.39 2.96 1.06
N ARG A 70 -0.78 2.67 2.21
CA ARG A 70 -1.49 2.27 3.45
C ARG A 70 -2.43 3.37 3.95
N GLU A 71 -1.99 4.63 3.89
CA GLU A 71 -2.83 5.78 4.23
C GLU A 71 -4.04 5.88 3.29
N TYR A 72 -3.83 5.74 1.99
CA TYR A 72 -4.91 5.79 1.01
C TYR A 72 -5.91 4.64 1.18
N ARG A 73 -5.42 3.42 1.41
CA ARG A 73 -6.24 2.25 1.77
C ARG A 73 -7.10 2.52 2.99
N THR A 74 -6.51 3.10 4.04
CA THR A 74 -7.22 3.45 5.28
C THR A 74 -8.31 4.49 5.03
N TYR A 75 -8.03 5.50 4.22
CA TYR A 75 -9.00 6.52 3.83
C TYR A 75 -10.21 5.91 3.13
N VAL A 76 -9.99 5.06 2.12
CA VAL A 76 -11.07 4.42 1.37
C VAL A 76 -11.87 3.45 2.24
N ALA A 77 -11.21 2.64 3.07
CA ALA A 77 -11.89 1.74 4.00
C ALA A 77 -12.79 2.50 4.99
N THR A 78 -12.29 3.62 5.55
CA THR A 78 -13.08 4.48 6.44
C THR A 78 -14.30 5.06 5.72
N ALA A 79 -14.13 5.53 4.49
CA ALA A 79 -15.23 6.05 3.69
C ALA A 79 -16.28 4.96 3.39
N ARG A 80 -15.84 3.75 3.02
CA ARG A 80 -16.71 2.59 2.79
C ARG A 80 -17.55 2.29 4.01
N ASP A 81 -16.92 2.19 5.18
CA ASP A 81 -17.60 1.85 6.44
C ASP A 81 -18.64 2.91 6.81
N ASN A 82 -18.31 4.20 6.66
CA ASN A 82 -19.24 5.31 6.87
C ASN A 82 -20.48 5.22 5.94
N TYR A 83 -20.28 4.89 4.66
CA TYR A 83 -21.39 4.74 3.71
C TYR A 83 -22.24 3.50 4.01
N ALA A 84 -21.62 2.39 4.44
CA ALA A 84 -22.33 1.19 4.86
C ALA A 84 -23.21 1.46 6.10
N ASP A 85 -22.67 2.15 7.10
CA ASP A 85 -23.42 2.54 8.29
C ASP A 85 -24.57 3.50 7.97
N ALA A 86 -24.36 4.49 7.09
CA ALA A 86 -25.41 5.39 6.66
C ALA A 86 -26.54 4.65 5.91
N LEU A 87 -26.19 3.69 5.06
CA LEU A 87 -27.16 2.84 4.37
C LEU A 87 -27.97 2.01 5.37
N ARG A 88 -27.31 1.40 6.35
CA ARG A 88 -27.97 0.62 7.41
C ARG A 88 -28.93 1.48 8.24
N ALA A 89 -28.49 2.65 8.69
CA ALA A 89 -29.33 3.57 9.46
C ALA A 89 -30.56 4.04 8.67
N ASN A 90 -30.40 4.31 7.36
CA ASN A 90 -31.53 4.67 6.50
C ASN A 90 -32.54 3.53 6.35
N LEU A 91 -32.07 2.29 6.22
CA LEU A 91 -32.95 1.11 6.18
C LEU A 91 -33.66 0.88 7.53
N GLU A 92 -33.02 1.14 8.66
CA GLU A 92 -33.64 1.04 9.98
C GLU A 92 -34.70 2.13 10.25
N MET A 93 -34.51 3.35 9.72
CA MET A 93 -35.42 4.48 9.94
C MET A 93 -36.59 4.55 8.95
N PHE A 94 -36.39 4.09 7.71
CA PHE A 94 -37.34 4.30 6.61
C PHE A 94 -37.75 3.02 5.87
N GLY A 95 -37.19 1.87 6.24
CA GLY A 95 -37.48 0.55 5.66
C GLY A 95 -38.55 -0.24 6.41
#